data_AF-A0A1L5KH43-F1
#
_entry.id   AF-A0A1L5KH43-F1
#
_cell.length_a   1.000
_cell.length_b   1.000
_cell.length_c   1.000
_cell.angle_alpha   90.00
_cell.angle_beta   90.00
_cell.angle_gamma   90.00
#
_symmetry.space_group_name_H-M   'P 1'
#
loop_
_entity.id
_entity.type
_entity.pdbx_description
1 polymer ?
#
loop_
_entity_poly.entity_id
_entity_poly.type
_entity_poly.pdbx_seq_one_letter_code
_entity_poly.pdbx_strand_id
1 'polypeptide(L)'
;KLHNSLEETQQWLTEGGVISAVKSFYFLEEHDALGGLEKVGTMLDKARYSNSLSSKLTAHLQRIDRTDLIPYIQYDTKHGKGGI
;
A
#
# COMPACT_ATOMS: atom_id res chain seq x y z
N LYS A 1 5.15 20.30 13.61
CA LYS A 1 4.48 19.89 12.35
C LYS A 1 4.61 18.39 12.25
N LEU A 2 3.49 17.66 12.21
CA LEU A 2 3.51 16.22 11.94
C LEU A 2 3.89 16.06 10.46
N HIS A 3 5.19 15.97 10.17
CA HIS A 3 5.67 15.52 8.87
C HIS A 3 5.56 13.99 8.89
N ASN A 4 5.00 13.35 7.86
CA ASN A 4 4.60 11.93 7.75
C ASN A 4 3.18 11.58 8.22
N SER A 5 2.15 12.16 7.60
CA SER A 5 0.76 11.68 7.78
C SER A 5 0.31 10.72 6.65
N LEU A 6 -0.79 9.99 6.85
CA LEU A 6 -1.40 9.21 5.77
C LEU A 6 -2.03 10.11 4.71
N GLU A 7 -2.50 11.29 5.07
CA GLU A 7 -3.06 12.28 4.16
C GLU A 7 -2.00 12.76 3.15
N GLU A 8 -0.76 13.02 3.59
CA GLU A 8 0.36 13.31 2.68
C GLU A 8 0.63 12.13 1.72
N THR A 9 0.49 10.90 2.22
CA THR A 9 0.67 9.68 1.41
C THR A 9 -0.44 9.55 0.37
N GLN A 10 -1.69 9.86 0.72
CA GLN A 10 -2.83 9.89 -0.20
C GLN A 10 -2.64 10.95 -1.31
N GLN A 11 -2.15 12.14 -0.94
CA GLN A 11 -1.87 13.19 -1.91
C GLN A 11 -0.76 12.76 -2.88
N TRP A 12 0.34 12.21 -2.36
CA TRP A 12 1.43 11.68 -3.20
C TRP A 12 0.95 10.57 -4.16
N LEU A 13 0.09 9.66 -3.69
CA LEU A 13 -0.48 8.60 -4.54
C LEU A 13 -1.31 9.17 -5.71
N THR A 14 -2.00 10.29 -5.46
CA THR A 14 -2.89 10.95 -6.42
C THR A 14 -2.09 11.80 -7.41
N GLU A 15 -1.28 12.73 -6.90
CA GLU A 15 -0.51 13.69 -7.69
C GLU A 15 0.70 13.04 -8.37
N GLY A 16 1.32 12.05 -7.72
CA GLY A 16 2.43 11.27 -8.29
C GLY A 16 2.00 10.28 -9.37
N GLY A 17 0.71 10.21 -9.70
CA GLY A 17 0.18 9.39 -10.79
C GLY A 17 0.12 7.89 -10.49
N VAL A 18 0.45 7.45 -9.27
CA VAL A 18 0.46 6.02 -8.89
C VAL A 18 -0.94 5.42 -9.03
N ILE A 19 -1.98 6.11 -8.55
CA ILE A 19 -3.37 5.65 -8.71
C ILE A 19 -3.79 5.63 -10.18
N SER A 20 -3.32 6.60 -10.98
CA SER A 20 -3.58 6.61 -12.43
C SER A 20 -2.95 5.40 -13.12
N ALA A 21 -1.71 5.04 -12.74
CA ALA A 21 -1.06 3.84 -13.24
C ALA A 21 -1.83 2.56 -12.85
N VAL A 22 -2.22 2.42 -11.57
CA VAL A 22 -3.02 1.26 -11.10
C VAL A 22 -4.35 1.18 -11.86
N LYS A 23 -5.03 2.31 -12.09
CA LYS A 23 -6.26 2.37 -12.89
C LYS A 23 -6.05 1.89 -14.32
N SER A 24 -4.93 2.26 -14.96
CA SER A 24 -4.60 1.78 -16.30
C SER A 24 -4.40 0.26 -16.35
N PHE A 25 -3.78 -0.34 -15.32
CA PHE A 25 -3.65 -1.79 -15.24
C PHE A 25 -5.01 -2.49 -15.01
N TYR A 26 -5.90 -1.92 -14.20
CA TYR A 26 -7.27 -2.43 -14.09
C TYR A 26 -7.99 -2.40 -15.44
N PHE A 27 -7.89 -1.29 -16.17
CA PHE A 27 -8.47 -1.20 -17.52
C PHE A 27 -7.93 -2.30 -18.44
N LEU A 28 -6.62 -2.54 -18.45
CA LEU A 28 -6.04 -3.63 -19.24
C LEU A 28 -6.53 -5.01 -18.80
N GLU A 29 -6.67 -5.23 -17.50
CA GLU A 29 -7.16 -6.51 -16.95
C GLU A 29 -8.63 -6.77 -17.30
N GLU A 30 -9.50 -5.76 -17.15
CA GLU A 30 -10.93 -5.83 -17.47
C GLU A 30 -11.20 -6.08 -18.95
N HIS A 31 -10.28 -5.66 -19.82
CA HIS A 31 -10.37 -5.79 -21.27
C HIS A 31 -9.52 -6.94 -21.86
N ASP A 32 -9.00 -7.84 -21.02
CA ASP A 32 -8.13 -8.96 -21.43
C ASP A 32 -6.92 -8.50 -22.29
N ALA A 33 -6.43 -7.29 -22.00
CA ALA A 33 -5.40 -6.59 -22.76
C ALA A 33 -4.05 -6.53 -22.01
N LEU A 34 -3.89 -7.29 -20.93
CA LEU A 34 -2.62 -7.40 -20.20
C LEU A 34 -1.53 -8.08 -21.04
N GLY A 35 -1.92 -8.98 -21.96
CA GLY A 35 -0.99 -9.81 -22.71
C GLY A 35 -0.17 -10.70 -21.76
N GLY A 36 1.08 -10.30 -21.48
CA GLY A 36 1.98 -10.99 -20.55
C GLY A 36 2.23 -10.27 -19.22
N LEU A 37 1.58 -9.12 -18.98
CA LEU A 37 1.74 -8.35 -17.74
C LEU A 37 1.01 -9.00 -16.56
N GLU A 38 1.51 -8.76 -15.34
CA GLU A 38 0.86 -9.26 -14.12
C GLU A 38 -0.45 -8.52 -13.81
N LYS A 39 -1.43 -9.27 -13.30
CA LYS A 39 -2.70 -8.74 -12.78
C LYS A 39 -2.47 -7.87 -11.56
N VAL A 40 -3.35 -6.89 -11.35
CA VAL A 40 -3.23 -5.97 -10.20
C VAL A 40 -3.31 -6.73 -8.88
N GLY A 41 -4.24 -7.69 -8.77
CA GLY A 41 -4.37 -8.53 -7.57
C GLY A 41 -3.08 -9.28 -7.23
N THR A 42 -2.44 -9.90 -8.22
CA THR A 42 -1.16 -10.61 -8.03
C THR A 42 -0.03 -9.69 -7.57
N MET A 43 0.04 -8.46 -8.13
CA MET A 43 1.02 -7.47 -7.69
C MET A 43 0.75 -7.01 -6.26
N LEU A 44 -0.53 -6.85 -5.87
CA LEU A 44 -0.94 -6.48 -4.51
C LEU A 44 -0.61 -7.58 -3.50
N ASP A 45 -0.85 -8.85 -3.82
CA ASP A 45 -0.56 -9.99 -2.94
C ASP A 45 0.94 -10.10 -2.58
N LYS A 46 1.81 -9.66 -3.49
CA LYS A 46 3.27 -9.62 -3.29
C LYS A 46 3.74 -8.35 -2.58
N ALA A 47 2.95 -7.29 -2.62
CA ALA A 47 3.33 -6.03 -2.02
C ALA A 47 3.36 -6.17 -0.49
N ARG A 48 4.34 -5.51 0.14
CA ARG A 48 4.49 -5.49 1.60
C ARG A 48 4.68 -4.06 2.05
N TYR A 49 4.11 -3.70 3.19
CA TYR A 49 4.25 -2.35 3.72
C TYR A 49 5.70 -2.04 4.09
N SER A 50 6.18 -0.84 3.79
CA SER A 50 7.43 -0.36 4.36
C SER A 50 7.24 -0.10 5.86
N ASN A 51 8.31 -0.14 6.64
CA ASN A 51 8.25 0.22 8.07
C ASN A 51 7.67 1.64 8.27
N SER A 52 8.02 2.59 7.39
CA SER A 52 7.48 3.95 7.45
C SER A 52 5.96 3.98 7.21
N LEU A 53 5.47 3.26 6.20
CA LEU A 53 4.03 3.19 5.92
C LEU A 53 3.27 2.46 7.02
N SER A 54 3.83 1.37 7.54
CA SER A 54 3.28 0.61 8.67
C SER A 54 3.09 1.47 9.92
N SER A 55 4.09 2.30 10.26
CA SER A 55 3.98 3.25 11.37
C SER A 55 2.87 4.29 11.15
N LYS A 56 2.74 4.83 9.93
CA LYS A 56 1.66 5.78 9.59
C LYS A 56 0.27 5.14 9.71
N LEU A 57 0.12 3.92 9.19
CA LEU A 57 -1.11 3.13 9.29
C LEU A 57 -1.48 2.86 10.76
N THR A 58 -0.51 2.42 11.56
CA THR A 58 -0.70 2.16 12.98
C THR A 58 -1.17 3.42 13.73
N ALA A 59 -0.49 4.55 13.52
CA ALA A 59 -0.86 5.82 14.16
C ALA A 59 -2.26 6.29 13.75
N HIS A 60 -2.62 6.13 12.47
CA HIS A 60 -3.96 6.47 11.99
C HIS A 60 -5.03 5.58 12.64
N LEU A 61 -4.81 4.26 12.67
CA LEU A 61 -5.74 3.30 13.26
C LEU A 61 -5.97 3.57 14.75
N GLN A 62 -4.91 3.91 15.50
CA GLN A 62 -5.03 4.36 16.89
C GLN A 62 -5.89 5.62 17.03
N ARG A 63 -5.71 6.61 16.13
CA ARG A 63 -6.48 7.86 16.15
C ARG A 63 -7.98 7.66 15.94
N ILE A 64 -8.38 6.62 15.21
CA ILE A 64 -9.79 6.32 14.89
C ILE A 64 -10.35 5.14 15.69
N ASP A 65 -9.66 4.71 16.75
CA ASP A 65 -10.04 3.60 17.63
C ASP A 65 -10.26 2.25 16.89
N ARG A 66 -9.41 1.98 15.89
CA ARG A 66 -9.39 0.72 15.12
C ARG A 66 -8.10 -0.09 15.36
N THR A 67 -7.71 -0.16 16.62
CA THR A 67 -6.49 -0.86 17.04
C THR A 67 -6.54 -2.36 16.81
N ASP A 68 -7.74 -2.93 16.65
CA ASP A 68 -8.00 -4.32 16.25
C ASP A 68 -7.30 -4.70 14.93
N LEU A 69 -7.03 -3.73 14.06
CA LEU A 69 -6.43 -3.96 12.74
C LEU A 69 -4.89 -3.93 12.75
N ILE A 70 -4.25 -3.44 13.82
CA ILE A 70 -2.79 -3.25 13.88
C ILE A 70 -2.00 -4.57 13.66
N PRO A 71 -2.40 -5.74 14.21
CA PRO A 71 -1.67 -6.98 13.98
C PRO A 71 -1.56 -7.37 12.49
N TYR A 72 -2.59 -7.07 11.68
CA TYR A 72 -2.57 -7.34 10.25
C TYR A 72 -1.56 -6.46 9.51
N ILE A 73 -1.48 -5.18 9.88
CA ILE A 73 -0.48 -4.25 9.31
C ILE A 73 0.94 -4.72 9.65
N GLN A 74 1.17 -5.11 10.91
CA GLN A 74 2.49 -5.59 11.36
C GLN A 74 2.89 -6.88 10.65
N TYR A 75 1.97 -7.84 10.53
CA TYR A 75 2.20 -9.08 9.78
C TYR A 75 2.65 -8.78 8.34
N ASP A 76 1.96 -7.85 7.66
CA ASP A 76 2.21 -7.55 6.25
C ASP A 76 3.36 -6.55 6.00
N THR A 77 4.06 -6.12 7.05
CA THR A 77 5.20 -5.22 6.95
C THR A 77 6.47 -5.96 6.52
N LYS A 78 7.32 -5.28 5.74
CA LYS A 78 8.67 -5.77 5.39
C LYS A 78 9.52 -5.90 6.65
N HIS A 79 9.78 -7.13 7.07
CA HIS A 79 10.83 -7.42 8.03
C HIS A 79 12.18 -7.17 7.34
N GLY A 80 12.98 -6.24 7.89
CA GLY A 80 14.29 -5.91 7.32
C GLY A 80 15.17 -7.16 7.19
N LYS A 81 16.13 -7.13 6.25
CA LYS A 81 17.13 -8.22 6.12
C LYS A 81 17.77 -8.50 7.48
N GLY A 82 17.48 -9.68 8.03
CA GLY A 82 18.05 -10.19 9.28
C GLY A 82 17.58 -11.61 9.58
N GLY A 83 18.33 -12.61 9.09
CA GLY A 83 18.26 -14.04 9.45
C GLY A 83 17.57 -14.90 8.39
N ILE A 84 18.20 -15.84 7.67
CA ILE A 84 19.52 -16.49 7.76
C ILE A 84 20.17 -16.44 6.37
#